data_AF-A0A3N2PHC0-F1
#
_entry.id   AF-A0A3N2PHC0-F1
#
_cell.length_a   1.000
_cell.length_b   1.000
_cell.length_c   1.000
_cell.angle_alpha   90.00
_cell.angle_beta   90.00
_cell.angle_gamma   90.00
#
_symmetry.space_group_name_H-M   'P 1'
#
loop_
_entity.id
_entity.type
_entity.pdbx_description
1 polymer ?
#
loop_
_entity_poly.entity_id
_entity_poly.type
_entity_poly.pdbx_seq_one_letter_code
_entity_poly.pdbx_strand_id
1 'polypeptide(L)'
;MSTLSLWTRRDPFAEFDALIREAFGTVTTWPTTRPTGFTPAAEIVRDGDDAVVRLELPGLDVEKDVTVEVDRDQLVVRGERRDERAEDRDGRSLREVRYGSFHRSFRLPSHVTADAVSASYDAGVLQVRVAGAYAGTGARRIAITSGTTTAPTLESGDGTAEAKAA
;
A
#
# COMPACT_ATOMS: atom_id res chain seq x y z
N MET A 1 -15.74 -27.26 -29.16
CA MET A 1 -14.42 -26.87 -28.61
C MET A 1 -14.42 -25.36 -28.48
N SER A 2 -14.66 -24.83 -27.28
CA SER A 2 -14.62 -23.40 -27.00
C SER A 2 -13.72 -23.17 -25.81
N THR A 3 -12.52 -22.65 -26.06
CA THR A 3 -11.57 -22.22 -25.04
C THR A 3 -11.82 -20.75 -24.74
N LEU A 4 -12.51 -20.48 -23.63
CA LEU A 4 -12.50 -19.17 -22.99
C LEU A 4 -11.18 -19.03 -22.25
N SER A 5 -10.27 -18.20 -22.76
CA SER A 5 -9.09 -17.78 -22.00
C SER A 5 -9.53 -16.72 -20.99
N LEU A 6 -9.70 -17.14 -19.74
CA LEU A 6 -9.44 -16.25 -18.61
C LEU A 6 -7.91 -16.12 -18.48
N TRP A 7 -7.41 -15.11 -17.80
CA TRP A 7 -5.98 -14.87 -17.49
C TRP A 7 -5.18 -14.12 -18.55
N THR A 8 -5.36 -12.80 -18.59
CA THR A 8 -4.23 -11.89 -18.84
C THR A 8 -3.19 -12.14 -17.74
N ARG A 9 -1.93 -12.33 -18.13
CA ARG A 9 -0.77 -12.48 -17.24
C ARG A 9 -0.84 -11.47 -16.08
N ARG A 10 -1.02 -11.98 -14.86
CA ARG A 10 -0.85 -11.23 -13.62
C ARG A 10 0.64 -11.01 -13.40
N ASP A 11 1.10 -9.80 -13.72
CA ASP A 11 2.36 -9.30 -13.21
C ASP A 11 2.09 -8.74 -11.79
N PRO A 12 2.66 -9.32 -10.72
CA PRO A 12 2.48 -8.84 -9.35
C PRO A 12 2.95 -7.39 -9.17
N PHE A 13 3.80 -6.88 -10.07
CA PHE A 13 4.18 -5.48 -10.11
C PHE A 13 3.05 -4.58 -10.63
N ALA A 14 2.14 -5.05 -11.48
CA ALA A 14 1.05 -4.23 -12.02
C ALA A 14 -0.07 -3.96 -11.00
N GLU A 15 -0.33 -4.89 -10.07
CA GLU A 15 -1.31 -4.65 -8.99
C GLU A 15 -0.74 -3.74 -7.90
N PHE A 16 0.57 -3.80 -7.64
CA PHE A 16 1.25 -2.83 -6.76
C PHE A 16 1.42 -1.47 -7.43
N ASP A 17 1.75 -1.41 -8.72
CA ASP A 17 1.87 -0.16 -9.48
C ASP A 17 0.51 0.49 -9.71
N ALA A 18 -0.59 -0.28 -9.81
CA ALA A 18 -1.95 0.24 -9.79
C ALA A 18 -2.36 0.77 -8.39
N LEU A 19 -2.04 0.03 -7.32
CA LEU A 19 -2.29 0.44 -5.93
C LEU A 19 -1.45 1.67 -5.52
N ILE A 20 -0.19 1.74 -5.98
CA ILE A 20 0.73 2.87 -5.80
C ILE A 20 0.30 4.03 -6.68
N ARG A 21 -0.09 3.81 -7.94
CA ARG A 21 -0.59 4.89 -8.81
C ARG A 21 -1.93 5.43 -8.35
N GLU A 22 -2.73 4.66 -7.62
CA GLU A 22 -3.93 5.16 -6.91
C GLU A 22 -3.57 5.85 -5.58
N ALA A 23 -2.48 5.45 -4.90
CA ALA A 23 -1.95 6.15 -3.72
C ALA A 23 -1.19 7.46 -4.04
N PHE A 24 -0.51 7.51 -5.20
CA PHE A 24 0.21 8.67 -5.73
C PHE A 24 -0.67 9.51 -6.68
N GLY A 25 -1.77 8.96 -7.18
CA GLY A 25 -2.67 9.56 -8.16
C GLY A 25 -4.05 9.83 -7.57
N THR A 26 -4.14 10.93 -6.83
CA THR A 26 -5.36 11.72 -6.62
C THR A 26 -6.54 11.03 -5.90
N VAL A 27 -6.79 11.51 -4.68
CA VAL A 27 -8.08 11.53 -3.96
C VAL A 27 -8.60 10.17 -3.45
N THR A 28 -8.41 9.93 -2.14
CA THR A 28 -9.47 9.34 -1.33
C THR A 28 -9.37 9.77 0.15
N THR A 29 -10.42 10.46 0.58
CA THR A 29 -10.92 10.72 1.96
C THR A 29 -10.39 11.88 2.83
N TRP A 30 -9.52 12.78 2.35
CA TRP A 30 -9.27 14.07 3.04
C TRP A 30 -9.47 15.25 2.07
N PRO A 31 -9.92 16.43 2.55
CA PRO A 31 -10.28 17.55 1.68
C PRO A 31 -9.14 17.84 0.71
N THR A 32 -9.51 17.90 -0.57
CA THR A 32 -8.69 18.28 -1.72
C THR A 32 -8.10 19.66 -1.51
N THR A 33 -7.03 19.74 -0.73
CA THR A 33 -6.04 20.79 -0.89
C THR A 33 -5.09 20.24 -1.94
N ARG A 34 -5.17 20.74 -3.18
CA ARG A 34 -4.04 20.62 -4.12
C ARG A 34 -2.78 20.95 -3.32
N PRO A 35 -1.70 20.13 -3.33
CA PRO A 35 -0.50 20.50 -2.60
C PRO A 35 -0.01 21.83 -3.19
N THR A 36 -0.28 22.93 -2.47
CA THR A 36 0.19 24.28 -2.82
C THR A 36 1.64 24.49 -2.39
N GLY A 37 2.26 23.44 -1.83
CA GLY A 37 3.60 23.46 -1.24
C GLY A 37 4.61 22.53 -1.92
N PHE A 38 5.74 22.36 -1.24
CA PHE A 38 6.83 21.47 -1.62
C PHE A 38 6.35 20.00 -1.64
N THR A 39 6.62 19.28 -2.73
CA THR A 39 6.38 17.83 -2.82
C THR A 39 7.73 17.14 -3.05
N PRO A 40 8.32 16.53 -2.00
CA PRO A 40 9.60 15.84 -2.10
C PRO A 40 9.60 14.76 -3.19
N ALA A 41 10.69 14.58 -3.94
CA ALA A 41 10.82 13.39 -4.78
C ALA A 41 10.91 12.15 -3.89
N ALA A 42 10.38 11.01 -4.35
CA ALA A 42 10.48 9.76 -3.60
C ALA A 42 10.69 8.55 -4.51
N GLU A 43 11.44 7.58 -4.01
CA GLU A 43 11.71 6.28 -4.62
C GLU A 43 11.37 5.18 -3.61
N ILE A 44 10.92 4.02 -4.09
CA ILE A 44 10.68 2.83 -3.26
C ILE A 44 11.42 1.66 -3.90
N VAL A 45 12.26 1.00 -3.11
CA VAL A 45 13.08 -0.14 -3.55
C VAL A 45 12.81 -1.35 -2.66
N ARG A 46 12.77 -2.54 -3.25
CA ARG A 46 12.72 -3.80 -2.51
C ARG A 46 14.14 -4.25 -2.19
N ASP A 47 14.38 -4.60 -0.93
CA ASP A 47 15.65 -5.11 -0.42
C ASP A 47 15.37 -6.43 0.32
N GLY A 48 15.45 -7.56 -0.40
CA GLY A 48 15.05 -8.87 0.13
C GLY A 48 13.56 -8.93 0.50
N ASP A 49 13.28 -9.09 1.80
CA ASP A 49 11.93 -9.06 2.36
C ASP A 49 11.51 -7.67 2.88
N ASP A 50 12.40 -6.67 2.79
CA ASP A 50 12.18 -5.32 3.28
C ASP A 50 11.80 -4.37 2.13
N ALA A 51 11.11 -3.29 2.48
CA ALA A 51 10.91 -2.14 1.60
C ALA A 51 11.75 -0.95 2.09
N VAL A 52 12.38 -0.24 1.17
CA VAL A 52 13.18 0.95 1.45
C VAL A 52 12.58 2.14 0.70
N VAL A 53 12.02 3.09 1.43
CA VAL A 53 11.47 4.35 0.90
C VAL A 53 12.52 5.44 1.04
N ARG A 54 12.83 6.14 -0.03
CA ARG A 54 13.80 7.25 -0.06
C ARG A 54 13.08 8.53 -0.44
N LEU A 55 13.27 9.60 0.33
CA LEU A 55 12.71 10.93 0.06
C LEU A 55 13.81 11.98 -0.02
N GLU A 56 13.79 12.81 -1.06
CA GLU A 56 14.72 13.92 -1.21
C GLU A 56 14.24 15.14 -0.40
N LEU A 57 14.96 15.41 0.69
CA LEU A 57 14.67 16.49 1.64
C LEU A 57 15.90 17.40 1.86
N PRO A 58 16.52 17.94 0.80
CA PRO A 58 17.77 18.68 0.94
C PRO A 58 17.59 19.99 1.71
N GLY A 59 18.46 20.21 2.70
CA GLY A 59 18.51 21.43 3.49
C GLY A 59 17.43 21.55 4.56
N LEU A 60 16.81 20.44 4.98
CA LEU A 60 15.95 20.39 6.17
C LEU A 60 16.74 19.89 7.39
N ASP A 61 16.41 20.44 8.56
CA ASP A 61 16.80 19.86 9.86
C ASP A 61 15.78 18.78 10.19
N VAL A 62 16.09 17.52 9.90
CA VAL A 62 15.14 16.41 10.02
C VAL A 62 14.65 16.17 11.45
N GLU A 63 15.41 16.56 12.48
CA GLU A 63 14.99 16.37 13.87
C GLU A 63 13.89 17.38 14.26
N LYS A 64 13.87 18.55 13.61
CA LYS A 64 12.93 19.63 13.92
C LYS A 64 11.80 19.77 12.92
N ASP A 65 12.12 19.60 11.64
CA ASP A 65 11.24 19.95 10.52
C ASP A 65 10.52 18.75 9.92
N VAL A 66 10.85 17.51 10.33
CA VAL A 66 10.33 16.29 9.73
C VAL A 66 9.78 15.34 10.79
N THR A 67 8.63 14.75 10.49
CA THR A 67 7.98 13.71 11.30
C THR A 67 7.72 12.49 10.42
N VAL A 68 8.10 11.33 10.92
CA VAL A 68 7.82 10.02 10.32
C VAL A 68 6.97 9.23 11.30
N GLU A 69 5.77 8.85 10.89
CA GLU A 69 4.81 8.13 11.73
C GLU A 69 4.15 6.99 10.96
N VAL A 70 3.68 5.97 11.68
CA VAL A 70 2.78 4.97 11.12
C VAL A 70 1.38 5.26 11.65
N ASP A 71 0.48 5.68 10.76
CA ASP A 71 -0.95 5.84 11.05
C ASP A 71 -1.74 4.71 10.38
N ARG A 72 -2.33 3.84 11.19
CA ARG A 72 -3.06 2.64 10.74
C ARG A 72 -2.19 1.75 9.83
N ASP A 73 -2.48 1.72 8.54
CA ASP A 73 -1.80 0.95 7.50
C ASP A 73 -0.94 1.85 6.58
N GLN A 74 -0.52 3.02 7.08
CA GLN A 74 0.22 4.00 6.27
C GLN A 74 1.48 4.49 6.98
N LEU A 75 2.60 4.48 6.25
CA LEU A 75 3.79 5.24 6.56
C LEU A 75 3.59 6.68 6.09
N VAL A 76 3.62 7.62 7.03
CA VAL A 76 3.38 9.03 6.80
C VAL A 76 4.65 9.82 7.09
N VAL A 77 5.07 10.63 6.12
CA VAL A 77 6.19 11.59 6.25
C VAL A 77 5.63 12.99 6.05
N ARG A 78 5.77 13.84 7.07
CA ARG A 78 5.31 15.24 7.06
C ARG A 78 6.43 16.17 7.48
N GLY A 79 6.36 17.41 7.04
CA GLY A 79 7.31 18.43 7.45
C GLY A 79 7.13 19.75 6.72
N GLU A 80 8.07 20.66 6.89
CA GLU A 80 8.04 21.98 6.26
C GLU A 80 9.42 22.41 5.77
N ARG A 81 9.50 22.85 4.51
CA ARG A 81 10.71 23.49 3.96
C ARG A 81 10.53 25.00 3.97
N ARG A 82 11.27 25.70 4.84
CA ARG A 82 11.16 27.16 5.04
C ARG A 82 12.02 27.93 4.04
N ASP A 83 11.55 29.11 3.64
CA ASP A 83 12.30 30.07 2.83
C ASP A 83 12.91 31.15 3.73
N GLU A 84 14.13 30.92 4.21
CA GLU A 84 14.84 31.86 5.10
C GLU A 84 15.13 33.21 4.43
N ARG A 85 15.00 33.34 3.11
CA ARG A 85 15.32 34.56 2.33
C ARG A 85 14.08 35.26 1.80
N ALA A 86 12.89 34.86 2.22
CA ALA A 86 11.65 35.51 1.82
C ALA A 86 11.45 36.89 2.50
N GLU A 87 12.01 37.08 3.69
CA GLU A 87 11.79 38.30 4.50
C GLU A 87 12.61 39.52 4.01
N ASP A 88 13.69 39.31 3.26
CA ASP A 88 14.70 40.33 2.94
C ASP A 88 14.64 40.93 1.51
N ARG A 89 13.56 40.73 0.74
CA ARG A 89 13.57 41.10 -0.70
C ARG A 89 12.49 42.10 -1.13
N ASP A 90 12.91 43.36 -1.25
CA ASP A 90 12.31 44.44 -2.05
C ASP A 90 12.43 44.23 -3.59
N GLY A 91 12.83 43.03 -4.04
CA GLY A 91 13.21 42.76 -5.42
C GLY A 91 12.45 41.61 -6.07
N ARG A 92 12.17 41.73 -7.37
CA ARG A 92 11.65 40.65 -8.23
C ARG A 92 12.66 39.50 -8.26
N SER A 93 12.39 38.41 -7.56
CA SER A 93 13.23 37.21 -7.61
C SER A 93 12.51 36.07 -8.36
N LEU A 94 13.26 35.42 -9.25
CA LEU A 94 12.82 34.17 -9.90
C LEU A 94 13.34 33.01 -9.06
N ARG A 95 12.46 32.05 -8.76
CA ARG A 95 12.78 30.88 -7.94
C ARG A 95 12.24 29.63 -8.65
N GLU A 96 13.12 28.66 -8.89
CA GLU A 96 12.73 27.31 -9.35
C GLU A 96 12.52 26.34 -8.16
N VAL A 97 13.02 26.73 -6.98
CA VAL A 97 12.88 25.99 -5.72
C VAL A 97 11.49 26.23 -5.13
N ARG A 98 10.82 25.14 -4.73
CA ARG A 98 9.53 25.18 -4.02
C ARG A 98 9.75 25.07 -2.51
N TYR A 99 8.99 25.86 -1.76
CA TYR A 99 8.97 25.90 -0.29
C TYR A 99 7.56 25.58 0.22
N GLY A 100 7.43 25.38 1.53
CA GLY A 100 6.17 25.13 2.23
C GLY A 100 6.10 23.75 2.87
N SER A 101 4.93 23.46 3.45
CA SER A 101 4.66 22.17 4.07
C SER A 101 4.54 21.06 3.04
N PHE A 102 4.93 19.85 3.45
CA PHE A 102 4.82 18.65 2.65
C PHE A 102 4.20 17.51 3.46
N HIS A 103 3.53 16.61 2.74
CA HIS A 103 2.92 15.41 3.31
C HIS A 103 2.98 14.31 2.26
N ARG A 104 3.63 13.19 2.60
CA ARG A 104 3.71 11.98 1.79
C ARG A 104 3.20 10.82 2.61
N SER A 105 2.37 9.98 2.00
CA SER A 105 1.85 8.76 2.62
C SER A 105 2.10 7.58 1.70
N PHE A 106 2.49 6.45 2.28
CA PHE A 106 2.78 5.20 1.60
C PHE A 106 2.01 4.08 2.31
N ARG A 107 1.22 3.30 1.57
CA ARG A 107 0.51 2.16 2.16
C ARG A 107 1.50 1.08 2.57
N LEU A 108 1.27 0.54 3.76
CA LEU A 108 1.99 -0.59 4.32
C LEU A 108 1.11 -1.85 4.22
N PRO A 109 1.73 -3.04 4.11
CA PRO A 109 1.04 -4.29 4.33
C PRO A 109 0.42 -4.34 5.74
N SER A 110 -0.74 -4.99 5.88
CA SER A 110 -1.48 -5.02 7.14
C SER A 110 -0.76 -5.72 8.30
N HIS A 111 0.27 -6.52 8.02
CA HIS A 111 1.09 -7.20 9.03
C HIS A 111 2.26 -6.38 9.54
N VAL A 112 2.53 -5.21 8.96
CA VAL A 112 3.63 -4.32 9.36
C VAL A 112 3.16 -3.38 10.47
N THR A 113 3.95 -3.27 11.53
CA THR A 113 3.73 -2.33 12.65
C THR A 113 4.85 -1.29 12.72
N ALA A 114 4.67 -0.26 13.54
CA ALA A 114 5.68 0.80 13.74
C ALA A 114 7.04 0.25 14.21
N ASP A 115 7.06 -0.85 14.97
CA ASP A 115 8.29 -1.48 15.45
C ASP A 115 9.17 -2.05 14.32
N ALA A 116 8.58 -2.30 13.15
CA ALA A 116 9.29 -2.77 11.96
C ALA A 116 9.87 -1.61 11.11
N VAL A 117 9.65 -0.37 11.52
CA VAL A 117 10.07 0.82 10.77
C VAL A 117 11.32 1.43 11.40
N SER A 118 12.33 1.68 10.57
CA SER A 118 13.53 2.44 10.94
C SER A 118 13.77 3.56 9.95
N ALA A 119 14.29 4.69 10.43
CA ALA A 119 14.57 5.85 9.60
C ALA A 119 16.01 6.33 9.80
N SER A 120 16.63 6.78 8.72
CA SER A 120 17.96 7.37 8.70
C SER A 120 17.97 8.52 7.70
N TYR A 121 18.78 9.54 7.96
CA TYR A 121 18.91 10.69 7.07
C TYR A 121 20.38 10.95 6.80
N ASP A 122 20.74 11.01 5.53
CA ASP A 122 22.10 11.28 5.10
C ASP A 122 22.10 12.07 3.78
N ALA A 123 23.02 13.02 3.65
CA ALA A 123 23.24 13.81 2.44
C ALA A 123 21.97 14.39 1.78
N GLY A 124 20.97 14.81 2.57
CA GLY A 124 19.72 15.37 2.04
C GLY A 124 18.66 14.34 1.65
N VAL A 125 18.87 13.07 1.97
CA VAL A 125 17.95 11.97 1.65
C VAL A 125 17.48 11.28 2.94
N LEU A 126 16.17 11.27 3.15
CA LEU A 126 15.54 10.48 4.21
C LEU A 126 15.29 9.08 3.68
N GLN A 127 15.87 8.08 4.33
CA GLN A 127 15.66 6.67 4.06
C GLN A 127 14.85 6.03 5.19
N VAL A 128 13.68 5.50 4.85
CA VAL A 128 12.83 4.74 5.76
C VAL A 128 12.81 3.28 5.32
N ARG A 129 13.32 2.38 6.16
CA ARG A 129 13.28 0.94 5.94
C ARG A 129 12.13 0.33 6.73
N VAL A 130 11.33 -0.48 6.04
CA VAL A 130 10.21 -1.24 6.58
C VAL A 130 10.56 -2.72 6.51
N ALA A 131 10.90 -3.30 7.66
CA ALA A 131 11.32 -4.68 7.78
C ALA A 131 10.16 -5.65 7.50
N GLY A 132 10.42 -6.70 6.73
CA GLY A 132 9.44 -7.74 6.46
C GLY A 132 8.20 -7.28 5.69
N ALA A 133 8.26 -6.14 5.00
CA ALA A 133 7.16 -5.65 4.16
C ALA A 133 6.70 -6.69 3.11
N TYR A 134 7.62 -7.54 2.66
CA TYR A 134 7.34 -8.61 1.69
C TYR A 134 7.36 -10.01 2.31
N ALA A 135 7.49 -10.12 3.63
CA ALA A 135 7.48 -11.41 4.32
C ALA A 135 6.15 -12.15 4.08
N GLY A 136 6.23 -13.42 3.68
CA GLY A 136 5.04 -14.26 3.47
C GLY A 136 4.27 -14.02 2.16
N THR A 137 4.79 -13.20 1.23
CA THR A 137 4.19 -12.95 -0.09
C THR A 137 4.28 -14.13 -1.09
N GLY A 138 4.67 -15.31 -0.63
CA GLY A 138 4.65 -16.54 -1.43
C GLY A 138 3.23 -17.06 -1.64
N ALA A 139 2.87 -17.37 -2.89
CA ALA A 139 1.59 -18.00 -3.22
C ALA A 139 1.39 -19.29 -2.41
N ARG A 140 0.29 -19.38 -1.65
CA ARG A 140 -0.09 -20.60 -0.93
C ARG A 140 -1.06 -21.41 -1.76
N ARG A 141 -0.72 -22.67 -2.03
CA ARG A 141 -1.64 -23.63 -2.66
C ARG A 141 -2.74 -23.96 -1.66
N ILE A 142 -3.99 -23.68 -2.02
CA ILE A 142 -5.16 -24.09 -1.24
C ILE A 142 -5.59 -25.47 -1.73
N ALA A 143 -5.70 -26.43 -0.81
CA ALA A 143 -6.25 -27.74 -1.11
C ALA A 143 -7.74 -27.62 -1.39
N ILE A 144 -8.21 -28.22 -2.50
CA ILE A 144 -9.63 -28.29 -2.83
C ILE A 144 -10.19 -29.56 -2.19
N THR A 145 -11.12 -29.43 -1.25
CA THR A 145 -11.86 -30.56 -0.69
C THR A 145 -13.14 -30.78 -1.51
N SER A 146 -13.20 -31.87 -2.25
CA SER A 146 -14.44 -32.33 -2.89
C SER A 146 -15.34 -32.98 -1.84
N GLY A 147 -16.35 -32.25 -1.36
CA GLY A 147 -17.43 -32.82 -0.58
C GLY A 147 -18.35 -33.61 -1.49
N THR A 148 -18.35 -34.94 -1.37
CA THR A 148 -19.40 -35.77 -1.96
C THR A 148 -20.66 -35.55 -1.13
N THR A 149 -21.55 -34.68 -1.60
CA THR A 149 -22.92 -34.62 -1.10
C THR A 149 -23.61 -35.93 -1.45
N THR A 150 -23.50 -36.92 -0.57
CA THR A 150 -24.37 -38.10 -0.60
C THR A 150 -25.76 -37.61 -0.27
N ALA A 151 -26.60 -37.49 -1.30
CA ALA A 151 -28.02 -37.24 -1.13
C ALA A 151 -28.64 -38.37 -0.29
N PRO A 152 -29.46 -38.07 0.73
CA PRO A 152 -30.20 -39.11 1.44
C PRO A 152 -31.17 -39.77 0.46
N THR A 153 -30.98 -41.07 0.23
CA THR A 153 -31.96 -41.90 -0.46
C THR A 153 -33.18 -41.98 0.45
N LEU A 154 -34.23 -41.25 0.10
CA LEU A 154 -35.52 -41.28 0.80
C LEU A 154 -36.12 -42.68 0.69
N GLU A 155 -36.45 -43.24 1.84
CA GLU A 155 -37.19 -44.48 2.03
C GLU A 155 -38.44 -44.53 1.14
N SER A 156 -38.59 -45.64 0.42
CA SER A 156 -39.85 -46.00 -0.23
C SER A 156 -40.78 -46.63 0.81
N GLY A 157 -41.83 -45.90 1.15
CA GLY A 157 -42.90 -46.35 2.04
C GLY A 157 -43.75 -47.47 1.44
N ASP A 158 -44.13 -48.36 2.35
CA ASP A 158 -45.01 -49.52 2.27
C ASP A 158 -46.43 -49.26 1.69
N GLY A 159 -47.03 -50.30 1.10
CA GLY A 159 -48.47 -50.50 1.16
C GLY A 159 -49.20 -50.92 -0.12
N THR A 160 -49.29 -52.23 -0.41
CA THR A 160 -50.56 -52.85 -0.83
C THR A 160 -50.57 -54.32 -0.41
N ALA A 161 -51.40 -54.61 0.59
CA ALA A 161 -51.72 -55.95 1.05
C ALA A 161 -52.57 -56.68 -0.01
N GLU A 162 -52.11 -57.85 -0.44
CA GLU A 162 -52.88 -58.78 -1.25
C GLU A 162 -53.26 -59.99 -0.37
N ALA A 163 -54.56 -60.15 -0.17
CA ALA A 163 -55.16 -61.25 0.56
C ALA A 163 -55.07 -62.55 -0.26
N LYS A 164 -54.62 -63.65 0.35
CA LYS A 164 -54.78 -64.99 -0.21
C LYS A 164 -55.49 -65.91 0.78
N ALA A 165 -56.74 -66.24 0.43
CA ALA A 165 -57.43 -67.43 0.88
C ALA A 165 -57.10 -68.59 -0.09
N ALA A 166 -57.03 -69.80 0.48
CA ALA A 166 -56.91 -71.12 -0.15
C ALA A 166 -55.53 -71.53 -0.72
#